data_AF-A0A835EQE6-F1
#
_entry.id   AF-A0A835EQE6-F1
#
_cell.length_a   1.000
_cell.length_b   1.000
_cell.length_c   1.000
_cell.angle_alpha   90.00
_cell.angle_beta   90.00
_cell.angle_gamma   90.00
#
_symmetry.space_group_name_H-M   'P 1'
#
loop_
_entity.id
_entity.type
_entity.pdbx_description
1 polymer ?
#
loop_
_entity_poly.entity_id
_entity_poly.type
_entity_poly.pdbx_seq_one_letter_code
_entity_poly.pdbx_strand_id
1 'polypeptide(L)'
;MEAGRGAAAGVAGGGGAAASSSPEETRYAGRFVEELCCACVGLFTGPNPMMARYLYALIFLVTNLLAWTLRDYGNSALAELQRLKVCQGARYCLGAEGVLRVSLGCFLFFFVMFLSTVNTRKVHDCRNSWHSEWWPVKVVLWLGLTAVTFLSPSPLVQLYGKVAHFGAGAFLVIQLVSVTRFIMWINDCCQSETTRKRCHLQIQVVSIVTYVGSLLGIVLMYVWYAPSPSCKLNILFITVTLVLVQLMTFVSMSSKVKAGYLAPGLMGIYVVFLCWSAIRSEPHTEICNKKAEVATSADWLNIASFVIAVIVIVAATFSTGIDSKCLQFKKAEAEEEDDIPYGFGFFHLVFAMGAMYFAMIFVGWNASHPMEKWTIDVGWASTWVRIGNEWLAAIVYIWMMIAPVIWKTRQVGSSAET
;
A
#
# COMPACT_ATOMS: atom_id res chain seq x y z
N MET A 1 -2.87 -85.54 2.75
CA MET A 1 -3.34 -85.45 1.36
C MET A 1 -2.93 -84.09 0.85
N GLU A 2 -1.76 -84.06 0.21
CA GLU A 2 -1.61 -83.83 -1.25
C GLU A 2 -1.50 -82.33 -1.52
N ALA A 3 -0.29 -81.83 -1.76
CA ALA A 3 0.35 -81.70 -3.08
C ALA A 3 -0.17 -80.44 -3.80
N GLY A 4 0.61 -79.52 -4.36
CA GLY A 4 2.01 -79.50 -4.74
C GLY A 4 2.12 -78.75 -6.08
N ARG A 5 3.21 -77.98 -6.26
CA ARG A 5 3.74 -77.41 -7.53
C ARG A 5 2.98 -76.21 -8.11
N GLY A 6 3.63 -75.21 -8.73
CA GLY A 6 4.97 -75.20 -9.30
C GLY A 6 5.58 -73.80 -9.50
N ALA A 7 6.87 -73.83 -9.83
CA ALA A 7 7.77 -72.72 -10.10
C ALA A 7 7.70 -72.25 -11.56
N ALA A 8 8.14 -71.02 -11.85
CA ALA A 8 9.33 -70.72 -12.68
C ALA A 8 9.43 -69.25 -13.14
N ALA A 9 10.67 -68.73 -13.07
CA ALA A 9 11.32 -67.68 -13.87
C ALA A 9 10.72 -66.25 -13.86
N GLY A 10 11.45 -65.14 -13.62
CA GLY A 10 12.88 -64.88 -13.66
C GLY A 10 13.23 -63.97 -14.85
N VAL A 11 13.25 -62.64 -14.66
CA VAL A 11 14.07 -61.69 -15.45
C VAL A 11 14.49 -60.52 -14.56
N ALA A 12 15.78 -60.21 -14.62
CA ALA A 12 16.47 -59.15 -13.90
C ALA A 12 16.43 -57.81 -14.64
N GLY A 13 16.65 -56.72 -13.89
CA GLY A 13 17.34 -55.53 -14.41
C GLY A 13 16.67 -54.19 -14.13
N GLY A 14 17.38 -53.29 -13.47
CA GLY A 14 17.14 -51.85 -13.55
C GLY A 14 17.05 -51.13 -12.21
N GLY A 15 18.20 -50.72 -11.67
CA GLY A 15 18.25 -49.77 -10.56
C GLY A 15 17.75 -48.38 -10.98
N GLY A 16 17.05 -47.73 -10.07
CA GLY A 16 16.61 -46.33 -10.20
C GLY A 16 16.26 -45.79 -8.83
N ALA A 17 17.23 -45.16 -8.17
CA ALA A 17 16.99 -44.36 -6.99
C ALA A 17 16.32 -43.04 -7.43
N ALA A 18 15.14 -42.73 -6.89
CA ALA A 18 14.60 -41.37 -6.92
C ALA A 18 13.61 -41.15 -5.77
N ALA A 19 14.12 -40.49 -4.73
CA ALA A 19 13.47 -39.57 -3.80
C ALA A 19 12.00 -39.83 -3.40
N SER A 20 11.83 -40.41 -2.21
CA SER A 20 10.63 -40.27 -1.39
C SER A 20 10.49 -38.80 -0.94
N SER A 21 9.57 -38.05 -1.53
CA SER A 21 9.14 -36.76 -0.97
C SER A 21 8.18 -37.01 0.20
N SER A 22 8.40 -36.29 1.29
CA SER A 22 7.64 -36.42 2.53
C SER A 22 6.17 -35.96 2.36
N PRO A 23 5.19 -36.60 3.03
CA PRO A 23 3.77 -36.29 2.90
C PRO A 23 3.32 -34.95 3.54
N GLU A 24 4.22 -34.16 4.12
CA GLU A 24 3.90 -32.87 4.75
C GLU A 24 3.95 -31.67 3.79
N GLU A 25 4.77 -31.70 2.73
CA GLU A 25 4.87 -30.59 1.76
C GLU A 25 3.66 -30.48 0.83
N THR A 26 3.04 -31.61 0.46
CA THR A 26 1.83 -31.65 -0.37
C THR A 26 0.60 -31.09 0.36
N ARG A 27 0.63 -31.05 1.70
CA ARG A 27 -0.48 -30.55 2.54
C ARG A 27 -0.55 -29.03 2.61
N TYR A 28 0.57 -28.33 2.43
CA TYR A 28 0.62 -26.85 2.40
C TYR A 28 0.27 -26.27 1.02
N ALA A 29 0.73 -26.92 -0.06
CA ALA A 29 0.39 -26.52 -1.42
C ALA A 29 -1.11 -26.75 -1.74
N GLY A 30 -1.69 -27.85 -1.23
CA GLY A 30 -3.12 -28.13 -1.36
C GLY A 30 -4.01 -27.06 -0.71
N ARG A 31 -3.61 -26.55 0.47
CA ARG A 31 -4.39 -25.54 1.21
C ARG A 31 -4.50 -24.20 0.49
N PHE A 32 -3.47 -23.81 -0.26
CA PHE A 32 -3.44 -22.56 -1.04
C PHE A 32 -4.28 -22.65 -2.33
N VAL A 33 -4.35 -23.84 -2.95
CA VAL A 33 -5.17 -24.10 -4.14
C VAL A 33 -6.65 -24.30 -3.76
N GLU A 34 -6.92 -24.85 -2.58
CA GLU A 34 -8.26 -25.06 -2.05
C GLU A 34 -8.93 -23.74 -1.61
N GLU A 35 -8.16 -22.77 -1.09
CA GLU A 35 -8.62 -21.40 -0.83
C GLU A 35 -9.00 -20.64 -2.12
N LEU A 36 -8.26 -20.88 -3.21
CA LEU A 36 -8.52 -20.26 -4.51
C LEU A 36 -9.73 -20.88 -5.23
N CYS A 37 -10.00 -22.16 -4.99
CA CYS A 37 -11.15 -22.87 -5.56
C CYS A 37 -12.45 -22.61 -4.78
N CYS A 38 -12.39 -22.47 -3.45
CA CYS A 38 -13.53 -22.05 -2.63
C CYS A 38 -13.95 -20.58 -2.88
N ALA A 39 -13.02 -19.72 -3.28
CA ALA A 39 -13.29 -18.33 -3.63
C ALA A 39 -14.27 -18.17 -4.81
N CYS A 40 -14.22 -19.07 -5.79
CA CYS A 40 -15.08 -19.02 -6.98
C CYS A 40 -16.48 -19.62 -6.75
N VAL A 41 -16.64 -20.51 -5.75
CA VAL A 41 -17.93 -21.14 -5.42
C VAL A 41 -18.73 -20.32 -4.39
N GLY A 42 -18.06 -19.46 -3.62
CA GLY A 42 -18.68 -18.58 -2.62
C GLY A 42 -19.53 -17.41 -3.16
N LEU A 43 -19.71 -17.29 -4.48
CA LEU A 43 -20.56 -16.26 -5.08
C LEU A 43 -22.06 -16.44 -4.77
N PHE A 44 -22.46 -17.63 -4.29
CA PHE A 44 -23.86 -18.01 -4.05
C PHE A 44 -24.18 -18.42 -2.60
N THR A 45 -23.26 -18.24 -1.65
CA THR A 45 -23.45 -18.64 -0.24
C THR A 45 -23.35 -17.46 0.71
N GLY A 46 -24.46 -16.75 0.90
CA GLY A 46 -24.66 -15.76 1.97
C GLY A 46 -23.74 -14.52 1.95
N PRO A 47 -23.90 -13.61 2.92
CA PRO A 47 -23.10 -12.38 2.98
C PRO A 47 -21.68 -12.73 3.47
N ASN A 48 -20.72 -12.84 2.55
CA ASN A 48 -19.32 -13.06 2.88
C ASN A 48 -18.51 -11.74 2.77
N PRO A 49 -18.31 -11.00 3.88
CA PRO A 49 -17.56 -9.73 3.88
C PRO A 49 -16.08 -9.89 3.52
N MET A 50 -15.53 -11.12 3.64
CA MET A 50 -14.15 -11.43 3.28
C MET A 50 -13.96 -11.58 1.77
N MET A 51 -15.00 -11.97 1.03
CA MET A 51 -14.98 -11.95 -0.43
C MET A 51 -15.20 -10.53 -0.96
N ALA A 52 -16.11 -9.79 -0.32
CA ALA A 52 -16.51 -8.45 -0.75
C ALA A 52 -15.35 -7.47 -0.89
N ARG A 53 -14.38 -7.48 0.04
CA ARG A 53 -13.18 -6.64 -0.01
C ARG A 53 -12.36 -6.83 -1.29
N TYR A 54 -12.27 -8.05 -1.83
CA TYR A 54 -11.51 -8.32 -3.05
C TYR A 54 -12.23 -7.79 -4.29
N LEU A 55 -13.56 -7.84 -4.31
CA LEU A 55 -14.35 -7.23 -5.37
C LEU A 55 -14.22 -5.69 -5.36
N TYR A 56 -14.20 -5.06 -4.18
CA TYR A 56 -13.90 -3.62 -4.08
C TYR A 56 -12.47 -3.29 -4.53
N ALA A 57 -11.48 -4.11 -4.16
CA ALA A 57 -10.11 -3.97 -4.64
C ALA A 57 -10.02 -4.10 -6.17
N LEU A 58 -10.77 -5.01 -6.76
CA LEU A 58 -10.86 -5.18 -8.21
C LEU A 58 -11.50 -3.95 -8.88
N ILE A 59 -12.61 -3.43 -8.36
CA ILE A 59 -13.24 -2.17 -8.86
C ILE A 59 -12.22 -1.03 -8.83
N PHE A 60 -11.47 -0.90 -7.73
CA PHE A 60 -10.44 0.12 -7.59
C PHE A 60 -9.29 -0.08 -8.59
N LEU A 61 -8.80 -1.31 -8.78
CA LEU A 61 -7.79 -1.64 -9.79
C LEU A 61 -8.28 -1.30 -11.21
N VAL A 62 -9.48 -1.72 -11.59
CA VAL A 62 -10.06 -1.42 -12.90
C VAL A 62 -10.19 0.08 -13.11
N THR A 63 -10.58 0.83 -12.08
CA THR A 63 -10.63 2.30 -12.13
C THR A 63 -9.24 2.90 -12.37
N ASN A 64 -8.20 2.41 -11.68
CA ASN A 64 -6.83 2.89 -11.88
C ASN A 64 -6.35 2.61 -13.32
N LEU A 65 -6.61 1.42 -13.84
CA LEU A 65 -6.27 1.05 -15.22
C LEU A 65 -7.06 1.86 -16.26
N LEU A 66 -8.33 2.19 -15.97
CA LEU A 66 -9.13 3.07 -16.80
C LEU A 66 -8.58 4.50 -16.82
N ALA A 67 -8.27 5.05 -15.65
CA ALA A 67 -7.66 6.38 -15.53
C ALA A 67 -6.34 6.47 -16.28
N TRP A 68 -5.50 5.43 -16.15
CA TRP A 68 -4.27 5.30 -16.90
C TRP A 68 -4.48 5.28 -18.42
N THR A 69 -5.35 4.38 -18.89
CA THR A 69 -5.63 4.21 -20.32
C THR A 69 -6.13 5.52 -20.91
N LEU A 70 -7.00 6.22 -20.19
CA LEU A 70 -7.54 7.51 -20.59
C LEU A 70 -6.47 8.61 -20.63
N ARG A 71 -5.54 8.63 -19.67
CA ARG A 71 -4.41 9.58 -19.64
C ARG A 71 -3.47 9.41 -20.84
N ASP A 72 -3.05 8.18 -21.11
CA ASP A 72 -1.97 7.92 -22.08
C ASP A 72 -2.49 7.76 -23.51
N TYR A 73 -3.73 7.28 -23.68
CA TYR A 73 -4.33 6.93 -24.97
C TYR A 73 -5.66 7.62 -25.27
N GLY A 74 -6.31 8.24 -24.28
CA GLY A 74 -7.65 8.81 -24.42
C GLY A 74 -7.76 10.14 -25.17
N ASN A 75 -6.65 10.71 -25.66
CA ASN A 75 -6.61 12.05 -26.23
C ASN A 75 -7.62 12.29 -27.36
N SER A 76 -7.81 11.33 -28.27
CA SER A 76 -8.78 11.43 -29.37
C SER A 76 -10.22 11.47 -28.85
N ALA A 77 -10.58 10.51 -28.01
CA ALA A 77 -11.92 10.42 -27.42
C ALA A 77 -12.25 11.65 -26.55
N LEU A 78 -11.27 12.15 -25.77
CA LEU A 78 -11.44 13.31 -24.90
C LEU A 78 -11.53 14.64 -25.67
N ALA A 79 -10.85 14.76 -26.81
CA ALA A 79 -10.87 15.98 -27.61
C ALA A 79 -12.24 16.26 -28.24
N GLU A 80 -13.04 15.22 -28.49
CA GLU A 80 -14.39 15.35 -29.07
C GLU A 80 -15.42 15.85 -28.05
N LEU A 81 -15.18 15.68 -26.74
CA LEU A 81 -16.09 16.17 -25.71
C LEU A 81 -16.09 17.71 -25.66
N GLN A 82 -17.24 18.30 -25.98
CA GLN A 82 -17.43 19.76 -25.98
C GLN A 82 -17.03 20.44 -24.66
N ARG A 83 -17.16 19.74 -23.52
CA ARG A 83 -16.75 20.26 -22.20
C ARG A 83 -15.24 20.35 -22.00
N LEU A 84 -14.45 19.57 -22.75
CA LEU A 84 -12.99 19.57 -22.69
C LEU A 84 -12.34 20.56 -23.69
N LYS A 85 -13.14 21.34 -24.43
CA LYS A 85 -12.64 22.42 -25.30
C LYS A 85 -11.86 23.50 -24.54
N VAL A 86 -12.04 23.61 -23.21
CA VAL A 86 -11.23 24.48 -22.33
C VAL A 86 -9.73 24.15 -22.43
N CYS A 87 -9.37 22.89 -22.66
CA CYS A 87 -7.99 22.46 -22.83
C CYS A 87 -7.37 22.84 -24.18
N GLN A 88 -8.14 23.45 -25.11
CA GLN A 88 -7.68 23.82 -26.47
C GLN A 88 -6.96 22.67 -27.21
N GLY A 89 -7.31 21.41 -26.92
CA GLY A 89 -6.66 20.23 -27.52
C GLY A 89 -5.28 19.87 -26.94
N ALA A 90 -4.81 20.56 -25.90
CA ALA A 90 -3.53 20.25 -25.27
C ALA A 90 -3.57 18.87 -24.57
N ARG A 91 -2.72 17.94 -25.03
CA ARG A 91 -2.68 16.53 -24.56
C ARG A 91 -2.50 16.40 -23.05
N TYR A 92 -1.64 17.20 -22.45
CA TYR A 92 -1.41 17.16 -21.00
C TYR A 92 -2.67 17.54 -20.20
N CYS A 93 -3.40 18.55 -20.65
CA CYS A 93 -4.62 19.03 -20.01
C CYS A 93 -5.76 18.00 -20.18
N LEU A 94 -5.93 17.45 -21.39
CA LEU A 94 -6.93 16.41 -21.65
C LEU A 94 -6.69 15.17 -20.79
N GLY A 95 -5.45 14.67 -20.75
CA GLY A 95 -5.08 13.53 -19.92
C GLY A 95 -5.33 13.77 -18.44
N ALA A 96 -4.91 14.92 -17.91
CA ALA A 96 -5.13 15.27 -16.50
C ALA A 96 -6.62 15.39 -16.14
N GLU A 97 -7.42 16.08 -16.95
CA GLU A 97 -8.88 16.16 -16.78
C GLU A 97 -9.55 14.78 -16.84
N GLY A 98 -9.10 13.90 -17.74
CA GLY A 98 -9.59 12.53 -17.84
C GLY A 98 -9.37 11.74 -16.56
N VAL A 99 -8.14 11.76 -16.03
CA VAL A 99 -7.79 11.12 -14.75
C VAL A 99 -8.66 11.66 -13.61
N LEU A 100 -8.79 12.98 -13.50
CA LEU A 100 -9.57 13.61 -12.43
C LEU A 100 -11.06 13.23 -12.49
N ARG A 101 -11.64 13.07 -13.68
CA ARG A 101 -13.04 12.63 -13.85
C ARG A 101 -13.24 11.17 -13.42
N VAL A 102 -12.35 10.28 -13.85
CA VAL A 102 -12.41 8.85 -13.44
C VAL A 102 -12.21 8.73 -11.93
N SER A 103 -11.25 9.45 -11.38
CA SER A 103 -11.00 9.51 -9.94
C SER A 103 -12.19 10.08 -9.17
N LEU A 104 -12.83 11.16 -9.63
CA LEU A 104 -14.03 11.71 -9.00
C LEU A 104 -15.18 10.69 -8.96
N GLY A 105 -15.37 9.91 -10.05
CA GLY A 105 -16.39 8.86 -10.10
C GLY A 105 -16.13 7.77 -9.07
N CYS A 106 -14.87 7.35 -8.94
CA CYS A 106 -14.42 6.39 -7.96
C CYS A 106 -14.56 6.91 -6.52
N PHE A 107 -14.14 8.15 -6.26
CA PHE A 107 -14.31 8.82 -4.99
C PHE A 107 -15.79 8.86 -4.58
N LEU A 108 -16.67 9.30 -5.47
CA LEU A 108 -18.11 9.37 -5.19
C LEU A 108 -18.68 7.98 -4.89
N PHE A 109 -18.30 6.95 -5.65
CA PHE A 109 -18.73 5.58 -5.40
C PHE A 109 -18.34 5.11 -4.00
N PHE A 110 -17.05 5.19 -3.65
CA PHE A 110 -16.58 4.77 -2.33
C PHE A 110 -17.08 5.66 -1.20
N PHE A 111 -17.33 6.95 -1.46
CA PHE A 111 -17.90 7.85 -0.48
C PHE A 111 -19.38 7.56 -0.20
N VAL A 112 -20.18 7.22 -1.22
CA VAL A 112 -21.55 6.72 -1.04
C VAL A 112 -21.54 5.42 -0.23
N MET A 113 -20.62 4.50 -0.57
CA MET A 113 -20.44 3.27 0.21
C MET A 113 -20.08 3.58 1.67
N PHE A 114 -19.14 4.50 1.92
CA PHE A 114 -18.79 4.97 3.26
C PHE A 114 -20.00 5.46 4.05
N LEU A 115 -20.78 6.40 3.48
CA LEU A 115 -21.96 6.96 4.14
C LEU A 115 -23.01 5.88 4.45
N SER A 116 -23.18 4.92 3.55
CA SER A 116 -24.17 3.84 3.71
C SER A 116 -23.74 2.74 4.69
N THR A 117 -22.45 2.59 4.98
CA THR A 117 -21.90 1.53 5.86
C THR A 117 -21.20 2.07 7.12
N VAL A 118 -21.27 3.38 7.37
CA VAL A 118 -20.74 3.96 8.62
C VAL A 118 -21.52 3.38 9.81
N ASN A 119 -20.86 3.17 10.95
CA ASN A 119 -21.45 2.61 12.17
C ASN A 119 -21.99 1.17 12.09
N THR A 120 -21.73 0.41 11.02
CA THR A 120 -21.97 -1.03 11.04
C THR A 120 -21.04 -1.68 12.06
N ARG A 121 -21.58 -2.53 12.94
CA ARG A 121 -20.80 -3.27 13.95
C ARG A 121 -21.01 -4.77 13.89
N LYS A 122 -22.23 -5.21 13.56
CA LYS A 122 -22.63 -6.63 13.59
C LYS A 122 -22.85 -7.19 12.19
N VAL A 123 -22.61 -8.49 12.02
CA VAL A 123 -22.81 -9.22 10.76
C VAL A 123 -24.28 -9.35 10.35
N HIS A 124 -25.21 -9.28 11.30
CA HIS A 124 -26.66 -9.38 11.06
C HIS A 124 -27.31 -8.06 10.64
N ASP A 125 -26.56 -6.94 10.61
CA ASP A 125 -27.08 -5.64 10.18
C ASP A 125 -27.44 -5.67 8.68
N CYS A 126 -28.55 -5.05 8.28
CA CYS A 126 -28.92 -4.86 6.87
C CYS A 126 -27.79 -4.19 6.08
N ARG A 127 -26.98 -3.34 6.73
CA ARG A 127 -25.79 -2.71 6.13
C ARG A 127 -24.72 -3.72 5.72
N ASN A 128 -24.62 -4.88 6.39
CA ASN A 128 -23.73 -5.96 5.96
C ASN A 128 -24.20 -6.61 4.66
N SER A 129 -25.51 -6.85 4.49
CA SER A 129 -26.06 -7.32 3.20
C SER A 129 -25.80 -6.30 2.09
N TRP A 130 -26.03 -5.02 2.35
CA TRP A 130 -25.64 -3.96 1.41
C TRP A 130 -24.15 -4.00 1.10
N HIS A 131 -23.26 -4.11 2.09
CA HIS A 131 -21.81 -4.18 1.87
C HIS A 131 -21.37 -5.41 1.07
N SER A 132 -21.97 -6.58 1.32
CA SER A 132 -21.43 -7.87 0.90
C SER A 132 -22.11 -8.50 -0.33
N GLU A 133 -23.37 -8.13 -0.64
CA GLU A 133 -24.18 -8.92 -1.59
C GLU A 133 -24.66 -8.18 -2.84
N TRP A 134 -25.16 -6.94 -2.71
CA TRP A 134 -25.89 -6.23 -3.78
C TRP A 134 -24.99 -5.73 -4.94
N TRP A 135 -24.21 -6.61 -5.54
CA TRP A 135 -23.18 -6.33 -6.55
C TRP A 135 -23.71 -5.74 -7.85
N PRO A 136 -24.79 -6.25 -8.47
CA PRO A 136 -25.31 -5.66 -9.70
C PRO A 136 -25.66 -4.17 -9.53
N VAL A 137 -26.30 -3.83 -8.40
CA VAL A 137 -26.65 -2.44 -8.06
C VAL A 137 -25.38 -1.59 -7.87
N LYS A 138 -24.37 -2.10 -7.16
CA LYS A 138 -23.09 -1.40 -6.97
C LYS A 138 -22.33 -1.18 -8.28
N VAL A 139 -22.32 -2.16 -9.18
CA VAL A 139 -21.66 -2.03 -10.49
C VAL A 139 -22.36 -0.96 -11.32
N VAL A 140 -23.69 -0.97 -11.36
CA VAL A 140 -24.48 0.09 -12.02
C VAL A 140 -24.21 1.46 -11.37
N LEU A 141 -24.15 1.52 -10.04
CA LEU A 141 -23.84 2.75 -9.31
C LEU A 141 -22.44 3.27 -9.64
N TRP A 142 -21.43 2.41 -9.64
CA TRP A 142 -20.04 2.77 -9.98
C TRP A 142 -19.90 3.28 -11.42
N LEU A 143 -20.48 2.56 -12.39
CA LEU A 143 -20.48 2.96 -13.79
C LEU A 143 -21.26 4.25 -14.00
N GLY A 144 -22.42 4.39 -13.37
CA GLY A 144 -23.27 5.58 -13.45
C GLY A 144 -22.59 6.81 -12.86
N LEU A 145 -22.01 6.70 -11.66
CA LEU A 145 -21.25 7.80 -11.04
C LEU A 145 -20.05 8.20 -11.89
N THR A 146 -19.33 7.23 -12.46
CA THR A 146 -18.22 7.50 -13.39
C THR A 146 -18.71 8.21 -14.64
N ALA A 147 -19.80 7.75 -15.27
CA ALA A 147 -20.34 8.42 -16.46
C ALA A 147 -20.80 9.85 -16.17
N VAL A 148 -21.44 10.09 -15.01
CA VAL A 148 -21.89 11.42 -14.58
C VAL A 148 -20.73 12.41 -14.45
N THR A 149 -19.52 11.97 -14.04
CA THR A 149 -18.38 12.90 -13.97
C THR A 149 -17.90 13.35 -15.35
N PHE A 150 -18.06 12.55 -16.41
CA PHE A 150 -17.84 12.99 -17.80
C PHE A 150 -18.91 13.99 -18.27
N LEU A 151 -20.11 13.93 -17.68
CA LEU A 151 -21.15 14.92 -17.89
C LEU A 151 -20.95 16.21 -17.05
N SER A 152 -20.02 16.22 -16.10
CA SER A 152 -19.82 17.38 -15.23
C SER A 152 -19.04 18.53 -15.90
N PRO A 153 -19.32 19.80 -15.58
CA PRO A 153 -18.54 20.95 -16.05
C PRO A 153 -17.09 20.92 -15.54
N SER A 154 -16.12 21.36 -16.36
CA SER A 154 -14.70 21.38 -16.02
C SER A 154 -14.36 22.18 -14.75
N PRO A 155 -15.02 23.31 -14.40
CA PRO A 155 -14.77 23.98 -13.13
C PRO A 155 -14.99 23.11 -11.90
N LEU A 156 -15.96 22.18 -11.94
CA LEU A 156 -16.22 21.23 -10.85
C LEU A 156 -15.07 20.23 -10.71
N VAL A 157 -14.57 19.71 -11.84
CA VAL A 157 -13.46 18.75 -11.88
C VAL A 157 -12.15 19.41 -11.41
N GLN A 158 -11.91 20.67 -11.77
CA GLN A 158 -10.76 21.43 -11.29
C GLN A 158 -10.85 21.73 -9.79
N LEU A 159 -12.05 22.04 -9.28
CA LEU A 159 -12.28 22.17 -7.85
C LEU A 159 -12.00 20.83 -7.13
N TYR A 160 -12.49 19.72 -7.68
CA TYR A 160 -12.17 18.39 -7.17
C TYR A 160 -10.66 18.14 -7.16
N GLY A 161 -9.93 18.49 -8.22
CA GLY A 161 -8.47 18.38 -8.26
C GLY A 161 -7.78 19.11 -7.11
N LYS A 162 -8.25 20.31 -6.75
CA LYS A 162 -7.74 21.05 -5.57
C LYS A 162 -8.05 20.33 -4.26
N VAL A 163 -9.27 19.83 -4.09
CA VAL A 163 -9.67 19.05 -2.90
C VAL A 163 -8.91 17.72 -2.82
N ALA A 164 -8.63 17.09 -3.95
CA ALA A 164 -7.94 15.82 -4.03
C ALA A 164 -6.50 15.89 -3.51
N HIS A 165 -5.83 17.05 -3.55
CA HIS A 165 -4.53 17.23 -2.89
C HIS A 165 -4.63 16.99 -1.38
N PHE A 166 -5.67 17.54 -0.74
CA PHE A 166 -5.89 17.36 0.69
C PHE A 166 -6.25 15.90 1.01
N GLY A 167 -7.15 15.29 0.23
CA GLY A 167 -7.51 13.88 0.41
C GLY A 167 -6.35 12.91 0.17
N ALA A 168 -5.49 13.19 -0.80
CA ALA A 168 -4.25 12.45 -1.05
C ALA A 168 -3.28 12.57 0.13
N GLY A 169 -3.14 13.78 0.70
CA GLY A 169 -2.37 13.99 1.92
C GLY A 169 -2.93 13.19 3.11
N ALA A 170 -4.25 13.22 3.31
CA ALA A 170 -4.90 12.43 4.36
C ALA A 170 -4.70 10.92 4.17
N PHE A 171 -4.80 10.44 2.92
CA PHE A 171 -4.50 9.04 2.58
C PHE A 171 -3.07 8.66 2.97
N LEU A 172 -2.08 9.47 2.60
CA LEU A 172 -0.68 9.23 2.93
C LEU A 172 -0.45 9.15 4.44
N VAL A 173 -1.05 10.05 5.23
CA VAL A 173 -0.96 10.02 6.70
C VAL A 173 -1.56 8.73 7.26
N ILE A 174 -2.75 8.33 6.80
CA ILE A 174 -3.43 7.13 7.29
C ILE A 174 -2.66 5.87 6.92
N GLN A 175 -2.20 5.77 5.66
CA GLN A 175 -1.37 4.67 5.19
C GLN A 175 -0.07 4.58 5.98
N LEU A 176 0.59 5.71 6.24
CA LEU A 176 1.82 5.79 7.02
C LEU A 176 1.60 5.31 8.46
N VAL A 177 0.54 5.78 9.13
CA VAL A 177 0.21 5.32 10.48
C VAL A 177 -0.07 3.81 10.49
N SER A 178 -0.78 3.30 9.48
CA SER A 178 -1.06 1.87 9.33
C SER A 178 0.23 1.05 9.17
N VAL A 179 1.14 1.47 8.28
CA VAL A 179 2.45 0.81 8.07
C VAL A 179 3.30 0.86 9.33
N THR A 180 3.37 2.01 10.02
CA THR A 180 4.13 2.13 11.27
C THR A 180 3.55 1.23 12.37
N ARG A 181 2.22 1.18 12.52
CA ARG A 181 1.58 0.28 13.49
C ARG A 181 1.80 -1.19 13.14
N PHE A 182 1.75 -1.55 11.87
CA PHE A 182 2.07 -2.90 11.42
C PHE A 182 3.52 -3.29 11.76
N ILE A 183 4.50 -2.40 11.54
CA ILE A 183 5.89 -2.62 11.93
C ILE A 183 6.03 -2.80 13.45
N MET A 184 5.33 -1.98 14.25
CA MET A 184 5.32 -2.12 15.70
C MET A 184 4.64 -3.41 16.16
N TRP A 185 3.55 -3.82 15.52
CA TRP A 185 2.89 -5.08 15.79
C TRP A 185 3.80 -6.28 15.50
N ILE A 186 4.56 -6.26 14.39
CA ILE A 186 5.60 -7.27 14.10
C ILE A 186 6.61 -7.30 15.25
N ASN A 187 7.09 -6.12 15.67
CA ASN A 187 8.07 -6.01 16.73
C ASN A 187 7.56 -6.59 18.06
N ASP A 188 6.34 -6.25 18.46
CA ASP A 188 5.73 -6.72 19.71
C ASP A 188 5.47 -8.23 19.66
N CYS A 189 4.99 -8.73 18.52
CA CYS A 189 4.79 -10.16 18.28
C CYS A 189 6.11 -10.94 18.43
N CYS A 190 7.20 -10.44 17.83
CA CYS A 190 8.53 -11.04 17.93
C CYS A 190 9.11 -10.96 19.35
N GLN A 191 8.78 -9.92 20.12
CA GLN A 191 9.26 -9.76 21.50
C GLN A 191 8.47 -10.54 22.55
N SER A 192 7.35 -11.17 22.18
CA SER A 192 6.58 -12.01 23.08
C SER A 192 7.47 -13.06 23.78
N GLU A 193 7.24 -13.27 25.08
CA GLU A 193 8.03 -14.15 25.97
C GLU A 193 8.36 -15.51 25.34
N THR A 194 7.37 -16.13 24.71
CA THR A 194 7.46 -17.46 24.09
C THR A 194 8.29 -17.47 22.81
N THR A 195 8.06 -16.50 21.92
CA THR A 195 8.74 -16.39 20.63
C THR A 195 10.18 -15.95 20.80
N ARG A 196 10.43 -15.00 21.71
CA ARG A 196 11.76 -14.51 22.04
C ARG A 196 12.67 -15.64 22.53
N LYS A 197 12.19 -16.53 23.41
CA LYS A 197 13.01 -17.65 23.93
C LYS A 197 13.33 -18.69 22.85
N ARG A 198 12.41 -18.94 21.92
CA ARG A 198 12.57 -19.96 20.86
C ARG A 198 13.38 -19.45 19.66
N CYS A 199 13.27 -18.17 19.32
CA CYS A 199 13.76 -17.59 18.07
C CYS A 199 14.62 -16.33 18.25
N HIS A 200 15.22 -16.10 19.43
CA HIS A 200 16.01 -14.89 19.72
C HIS A 200 17.08 -14.60 18.65
N LEU A 201 17.85 -15.63 18.26
CA LEU A 201 18.91 -15.51 17.27
C LEU A 201 18.37 -15.08 15.90
N GLN A 202 17.23 -15.63 15.48
CA GLN A 202 16.60 -15.26 14.20
C GLN A 202 16.15 -13.80 14.21
N ILE A 203 15.53 -13.33 15.30
CA ILE A 203 15.08 -11.94 15.43
C ILE A 203 16.27 -10.97 15.41
N GLN A 204 17.38 -11.33 16.08
CA GLN A 204 18.62 -10.57 16.04
C GLN A 204 19.20 -10.50 14.62
N VAL A 205 19.28 -11.63 13.93
CA VAL A 205 19.79 -11.68 12.55
C VAL A 205 18.93 -10.81 11.63
N VAL A 206 17.60 -10.92 11.69
CA VAL A 206 16.70 -10.10 10.87
C VAL A 206 16.87 -8.61 11.18
N SER A 207 17.00 -8.22 12.44
CA SER A 207 17.26 -6.83 12.82
C SER A 207 18.59 -6.30 12.27
N ILE A 208 19.68 -7.08 12.39
CA ILE A 208 20.99 -6.69 11.86
C ILE A 208 20.92 -6.57 10.34
N VAL A 209 20.34 -7.54 9.65
CA VAL A 209 20.20 -7.54 8.19
C VAL A 209 19.38 -6.34 7.73
N THR A 210 18.27 -6.03 8.41
CA THR A 210 17.41 -4.91 8.02
C THR A 210 18.09 -3.55 8.26
N TYR A 211 18.79 -3.40 9.38
CA TYR A 211 19.56 -2.19 9.67
C TYR A 211 20.73 -2.00 8.69
N VAL A 212 21.56 -3.03 8.47
CA VAL A 212 22.67 -2.99 7.51
C VAL A 212 22.14 -2.74 6.09
N GLY A 213 21.02 -3.36 5.72
CA GLY A 213 20.34 -3.14 4.44
C GLY A 213 19.92 -1.68 4.26
N SER A 214 19.39 -1.02 5.30
CA SER A 214 19.04 0.40 5.25
C SER A 214 20.27 1.30 5.02
N LEU A 215 21.40 1.02 5.69
CA LEU A 215 22.65 1.76 5.50
C LEU A 215 23.23 1.53 4.10
N LEU A 216 23.20 0.29 3.61
CA LEU A 216 23.62 -0.04 2.26
C LEU A 216 22.77 0.69 1.22
N GLY A 217 21.45 0.77 1.42
CA GLY A 217 20.55 1.54 0.57
C GLY A 217 20.94 3.02 0.50
N ILE A 218 21.27 3.63 1.64
CA ILE A 218 21.76 5.02 1.71
C ILE A 218 23.08 5.19 0.93
N VAL A 219 24.03 4.28 1.10
CA VAL A 219 25.31 4.32 0.36
C VAL A 219 25.08 4.21 -1.14
N LEU A 220 24.25 3.27 -1.58
CA LEU A 220 23.88 3.13 -3.00
C LEU A 220 23.20 4.39 -3.54
N MET A 221 22.34 5.03 -2.74
CA MET A 221 21.71 6.28 -3.14
C MET A 221 22.73 7.41 -3.36
N TYR A 222 23.75 7.55 -2.51
CA TYR A 222 24.81 8.52 -2.74
C TYR A 222 25.57 8.24 -4.05
N VAL A 223 25.91 6.97 -4.31
CA VAL A 223 26.69 6.57 -5.49
C VAL A 223 25.93 6.79 -6.81
N TRP A 224 24.62 6.61 -6.79
CA TRP A 224 23.78 6.67 -8.00
C TRP A 224 23.11 8.02 -8.22
N TYR A 225 22.67 8.71 -7.17
CA TYR A 225 21.87 9.94 -7.28
C TYR A 225 22.58 11.21 -6.78
N ALA A 226 23.77 11.09 -6.18
CA ALA A 226 24.60 12.22 -5.76
C ALA A 226 26.09 12.08 -6.18
N PRO A 227 26.39 11.84 -7.47
CA PRO A 227 27.76 11.60 -7.93
C PRO A 227 28.69 12.83 -7.88
N SER A 228 28.12 14.04 -7.82
CA SER A 228 28.86 15.31 -7.82
C SER A 228 28.33 16.26 -6.75
N PRO A 229 29.18 17.17 -6.23
CA PRO A 229 28.78 18.15 -5.20
C PRO A 229 27.75 19.18 -5.69
N SER A 230 27.47 19.22 -7.00
CA SER A 230 26.39 20.03 -7.57
C SER A 230 25.00 19.51 -7.23
N CYS A 231 24.86 18.22 -6.89
CA CYS A 231 23.59 17.56 -6.55
C CYS A 231 23.13 17.86 -5.11
N LYS A 232 23.12 19.14 -4.72
CA LYS A 232 22.92 19.60 -3.34
C LYS A 232 21.61 19.10 -2.71
N LEU A 233 20.54 19.05 -3.50
CA LEU A 233 19.22 18.67 -3.03
C LEU A 233 19.13 17.16 -2.76
N ASN A 234 19.64 16.32 -3.66
CA ASN A 234 19.72 14.88 -3.43
C ASN A 234 20.66 14.56 -2.24
N ILE A 235 21.79 15.27 -2.12
CA ILE A 235 22.68 15.16 -0.95
C ILE A 235 21.90 15.49 0.33
N LEU A 236 21.13 16.59 0.35
CA LEU A 236 20.32 16.98 1.50
C LEU A 236 19.32 15.88 1.89
N PHE A 237 18.54 15.37 0.93
CA PHE A 237 17.55 14.33 1.19
C PHE A 237 18.18 13.05 1.76
N ILE A 238 19.24 12.55 1.12
CA ILE A 238 19.92 11.33 1.57
C ILE A 238 20.59 11.55 2.94
N THR A 239 21.17 12.74 3.19
CA THR A 239 21.78 13.07 4.48
C THR A 239 20.74 13.12 5.59
N VAL A 240 19.59 13.77 5.35
CA VAL A 240 18.49 13.83 6.32
C VAL A 240 17.95 12.43 6.59
N THR A 241 17.77 11.60 5.56
CA THR A 241 17.38 10.18 5.71
C THR A 241 18.33 9.44 6.63
N LEU A 242 19.64 9.58 6.42
CA LEU A 242 20.67 8.97 7.28
C LEU A 242 20.52 9.43 8.73
N VAL A 243 20.37 10.74 8.96
CA VAL A 243 20.16 11.29 10.31
C VAL A 243 18.89 10.74 10.95
N LEU A 244 17.78 10.64 10.20
CA LEU A 244 16.51 10.08 10.69
C LEU A 244 16.67 8.60 11.08
N VAL A 245 17.34 7.78 10.27
CA VAL A 245 17.61 6.36 10.58
C VAL A 245 18.45 6.23 11.87
N GLN A 246 19.49 7.04 12.02
CA GLN A 246 20.31 7.04 13.24
C GLN A 246 19.50 7.50 14.46
N LEU A 247 18.72 8.57 14.32
CA LEU A 247 17.87 9.11 15.39
C LEU A 247 16.83 8.09 15.86
N MET A 248 16.11 7.45 14.92
CA MET A 248 15.13 6.41 15.24
C MET A 248 15.79 5.22 15.97
N THR A 249 16.98 4.82 15.53
CA THR A 249 17.74 3.73 16.18
C THR A 249 18.15 4.11 17.60
N PHE A 250 18.70 5.32 17.79
CA PHE A 250 19.10 5.82 19.10
C PHE A 250 17.93 5.90 20.08
N VAL A 251 16.78 6.44 19.66
CA VAL A 251 15.57 6.53 20.48
C VAL A 251 15.09 5.14 20.90
N SER A 252 15.02 4.19 19.97
CA SER A 252 14.54 2.83 20.22
C SER A 252 15.46 2.02 21.14
N MET A 253 16.78 2.26 21.08
CA MET A 253 17.77 1.62 21.95
C MET A 253 17.87 2.26 23.33
N SER A 254 17.23 3.42 23.55
CA SER A 254 17.30 4.10 24.85
C SER A 254 16.73 3.22 25.98
N SER A 255 17.42 3.22 27.12
CA SER A 255 17.07 2.39 28.28
C SER A 255 15.68 2.69 28.86
N LYS A 256 15.11 3.85 28.52
CA LYS A 256 13.78 4.30 28.93
C LYS A 256 12.65 3.73 28.07
N VAL A 257 12.90 3.51 26.77
CA VAL A 257 11.89 3.02 25.83
C VAL A 257 11.90 1.50 25.76
N LYS A 258 13.10 0.87 25.75
CA LYS A 258 13.27 -0.59 25.61
C LYS A 258 12.41 -1.20 24.48
N ALA A 259 12.33 -0.51 23.36
CA ALA A 259 11.50 -0.86 22.22
C ALA A 259 11.97 -2.11 21.45
N GLY A 260 13.15 -2.63 21.76
CA GLY A 260 13.84 -3.66 20.99
C GLY A 260 14.50 -3.12 19.73
N TYR A 261 15.22 -4.00 19.03
CA TYR A 261 16.11 -3.65 17.93
C TYR A 261 15.52 -3.95 16.54
N LEU A 262 14.41 -4.69 16.44
CA LEU A 262 13.78 -5.03 15.16
C LEU A 262 13.02 -3.86 14.53
N ALA A 263 12.20 -3.16 15.32
CA ALA A 263 11.43 -2.00 14.86
C ALA A 263 12.25 -0.91 14.14
N PRO A 264 13.39 -0.41 14.69
CA PRO A 264 14.17 0.63 14.02
C PRO A 264 14.82 0.14 12.71
N GLY A 265 15.16 -1.15 12.59
CA GLY A 265 15.68 -1.73 11.34
C GLY A 265 14.61 -1.78 10.23
N LEU A 266 13.40 -2.27 10.55
CA LEU A 266 12.27 -2.30 9.60
C LEU A 266 11.83 -0.89 9.20
N MET A 267 11.75 0.03 10.17
CA MET A 267 11.43 1.43 9.90
C MET A 267 12.52 2.12 9.07
N GLY A 268 13.79 1.77 9.30
CA GLY A 268 14.92 2.25 8.51
C GLY A 268 14.82 1.87 7.04
N ILE A 269 14.49 0.61 6.72
CA ILE A 269 14.22 0.19 5.34
C ILE A 269 13.07 1.00 4.72
N TYR A 270 11.98 1.18 5.46
CA TYR A 270 10.81 1.90 4.97
C TYR A 270 11.12 3.36 4.64
N VAL A 271 11.81 4.07 5.54
CA VAL A 271 12.24 5.46 5.35
C VAL A 271 13.22 5.59 4.19
N VAL A 272 14.19 4.68 4.06
CA VAL A 272 15.11 4.63 2.92
C VAL A 272 14.38 4.40 1.59
N PHE A 273 13.36 3.53 1.58
CA PHE A 273 12.51 3.32 0.41
C PHE A 273 11.71 4.58 0.04
N LEU A 274 11.17 5.31 1.02
CA LEU A 274 10.47 6.58 0.76
C LEU A 274 11.40 7.64 0.17
N CYS A 275 12.61 7.80 0.70
CA CYS A 275 13.63 8.70 0.15
C CYS A 275 14.00 8.29 -1.29
N TRP A 276 14.28 7.01 -1.52
CA TRP A 276 14.62 6.49 -2.85
C TRP A 276 13.50 6.77 -3.86
N SER A 277 12.25 6.51 -3.46
CA SER A 277 11.09 6.79 -4.28
C SER A 277 10.90 8.28 -4.55
N ALA A 278 11.26 9.16 -3.61
CA ALA A 278 11.18 10.60 -3.80
C ALA A 278 12.22 11.10 -4.81
N ILE A 279 13.47 10.63 -4.70
CA ILE A 279 14.54 11.01 -5.64
C ILE A 279 14.22 10.50 -7.05
N ARG A 280 13.63 9.30 -7.18
CA ARG A 280 13.15 8.79 -8.48
C ARG A 280 12.01 9.59 -9.09
N SER A 281 11.32 10.42 -8.31
CA SER A 281 10.30 11.36 -8.76
C SER A 281 10.87 12.71 -9.23
N GLU A 282 12.19 12.93 -9.11
CA GLU A 282 12.86 14.13 -9.62
C GLU A 282 12.65 14.25 -11.14
N PRO A 283 12.35 15.45 -11.68
CA PRO A 283 12.19 15.61 -13.13
C PRO A 283 13.47 15.25 -13.90
N HIS A 284 13.30 14.60 -15.05
CA HIS A 284 14.38 14.08 -15.91
C HIS A 284 15.36 15.14 -16.46
N THR A 285 15.04 16.43 -16.32
CA THR A 285 15.94 17.52 -16.69
C THR A 285 17.17 17.61 -15.79
N GLU A 286 17.12 16.99 -14.61
CA GLU A 286 18.21 17.06 -13.63
C GLU A 286 19.34 16.09 -13.94
N ILE A 287 20.57 16.62 -13.93
CA ILE A 287 21.80 15.87 -14.26
C ILE A 287 22.05 14.73 -13.25
N CYS A 288 21.54 14.89 -12.03
CA CYS A 288 21.79 14.01 -10.89
C CYS A 288 21.11 12.64 -11.00
N ASN A 289 20.03 12.51 -11.79
CA ASN A 289 19.28 11.26 -11.95
C ASN A 289 19.68 10.45 -13.21
N LYS A 290 20.46 11.04 -14.13
CA LYS A 290 20.80 10.42 -15.42
C LYS A 290 21.53 9.07 -15.30
N LYS A 291 22.39 8.89 -14.30
CA LYS A 291 23.16 7.65 -14.11
C LYS A 291 22.27 6.47 -13.71
N ALA A 292 21.22 6.71 -12.94
CA ALA A 292 20.24 5.70 -12.57
C ALA A 292 19.27 5.39 -13.73
N GLU A 293 18.94 6.39 -14.54
CA GLU A 293 18.11 6.21 -15.73
C GLU A 293 18.78 5.33 -16.79
N VAL A 294 20.07 5.55 -17.07
CA VAL A 294 20.85 4.72 -18.01
C VAL A 294 20.92 3.25 -17.56
N ALA A 295 20.91 2.97 -16.25
CA ALA A 295 20.87 1.60 -15.75
C ALA A 295 19.50 0.90 -15.95
N THR A 296 18.45 1.66 -16.27
CA THR A 296 17.05 1.17 -16.34
C THR A 296 16.40 1.35 -17.72
N SER A 297 17.16 1.73 -18.75
CA SER A 297 16.69 2.27 -20.03
C SER A 297 16.02 1.26 -21.00
N ALA A 298 15.37 0.21 -20.51
CA ALA A 298 14.58 -0.68 -21.36
C ALA A 298 13.09 -0.32 -21.27
N ASP A 299 12.42 -0.09 -22.40
CA ASP A 299 11.00 0.30 -22.43
C ASP A 299 10.08 -0.68 -21.68
N TRP A 300 10.40 -1.97 -21.71
CA TRP A 300 9.66 -2.99 -20.97
C TRP A 300 9.78 -2.84 -19.44
N LEU A 301 10.93 -2.33 -18.94
CA LEU A 301 11.14 -2.07 -17.51
C LEU A 301 10.29 -0.91 -17.03
N ASN A 302 10.09 0.12 -17.86
CA ASN A 302 9.21 1.25 -17.53
C ASN A 302 7.75 0.80 -17.43
N ILE A 303 7.30 -0.03 -18.39
CA ILE A 303 5.96 -0.64 -18.34
C ILE A 303 5.80 -1.52 -17.09
N ALA A 304 6.77 -2.38 -16.81
CA ALA A 304 6.74 -3.25 -15.64
C ALA A 304 6.72 -2.44 -14.34
N SER A 305 7.57 -1.41 -14.23
CA SER A 305 7.62 -0.52 -13.07
C SER A 305 6.31 0.23 -12.85
N PHE A 306 5.68 0.69 -13.94
CA PHE A 306 4.36 1.32 -13.89
C PHE A 306 3.28 0.36 -13.36
N VAL A 307 3.20 -0.85 -13.91
CA VAL A 307 2.22 -1.86 -13.47
C VAL A 307 2.44 -2.24 -12.01
N ILE A 308 3.69 -2.45 -11.61
CA ILE A 308 4.05 -2.70 -10.20
C ILE A 308 3.60 -1.54 -9.33
N ALA A 309 3.82 -0.29 -9.73
CA ALA A 309 3.37 0.87 -8.97
C ALA A 309 1.84 0.88 -8.77
N VAL A 310 1.06 0.63 -9.83
CA VAL A 310 -0.41 0.49 -9.76
C VAL A 310 -0.82 -0.60 -8.78
N ILE A 311 -0.20 -1.78 -8.86
CA ILE A 311 -0.47 -2.90 -7.93
C ILE A 311 -0.14 -2.50 -6.49
N VAL A 312 0.99 -1.83 -6.26
CA VAL A 312 1.40 -1.36 -4.93
C VAL A 312 0.40 -0.37 -4.36
N ILE A 313 -0.14 0.55 -5.17
CA ILE A 313 -1.16 1.51 -4.72
C ILE A 313 -2.45 0.80 -4.31
N VAL A 314 -2.90 -0.17 -5.11
CA VAL A 314 -4.09 -0.97 -4.80
C VAL A 314 -3.88 -1.79 -3.53
N ALA A 315 -2.73 -2.48 -3.41
CA ALA A 315 -2.39 -3.28 -2.25
C ALA A 315 -2.24 -2.43 -0.98
N ALA A 316 -1.63 -1.25 -1.08
CA ALA A 316 -1.53 -0.30 0.01
C ALA A 316 -2.90 0.20 0.47
N THR A 317 -3.77 0.57 -0.47
CA THR A 317 -5.15 1.02 -0.18
C THR A 317 -5.96 -0.09 0.48
N PHE A 318 -5.86 -1.32 -0.04
CA PHE A 318 -6.53 -2.49 0.50
C PHE A 318 -6.06 -2.82 1.92
N SER A 319 -4.75 -2.91 2.13
CA SER A 319 -4.14 -3.19 3.44
C SER A 319 -4.51 -2.13 4.48
N THR A 320 -4.41 -0.85 4.08
CA THR A 320 -4.80 0.26 4.96
C THR A 320 -6.29 0.20 5.29
N GLY A 321 -7.15 -0.13 4.34
CA GLY A 321 -8.60 -0.18 4.54
C GLY A 321 -9.05 -1.26 5.54
N ILE A 322 -8.36 -2.40 5.58
CA ILE A 322 -8.66 -3.49 6.53
C ILE A 322 -8.11 -3.22 7.93
N ASP A 323 -7.11 -2.34 8.06
CA ASP A 323 -6.44 -1.99 9.33
C ASP A 323 -7.29 -1.09 10.28
N SER A 324 -8.58 -0.95 9.98
CA SER A 324 -9.56 -0.21 10.78
C SER A 324 -9.51 -0.47 12.30
N LYS A 325 -9.35 -1.73 12.71
CA LYS A 325 -9.28 -2.14 14.13
C LYS A 325 -8.02 -1.63 14.80
N CYS A 326 -6.92 -1.55 14.06
CA CYS A 326 -5.67 -1.03 14.57
C CYS A 326 -5.78 0.46 14.87
N LEU A 327 -6.55 1.23 14.10
CA LEU A 327 -6.71 2.69 14.25
C LEU A 327 -7.76 3.12 15.29
N GLN A 328 -8.61 2.23 15.78
CA GLN A 328 -9.55 2.56 16.85
C GLN A 328 -8.82 2.74 18.17
N PHE A 329 -8.76 3.97 18.67
CA PHE A 329 -8.18 4.33 19.97
C PHE A 329 -9.01 3.88 21.18
N LYS A 330 -10.11 3.13 20.97
CA LYS A 330 -10.98 2.68 22.05
C LYS A 330 -10.47 1.34 22.58
N LYS A 331 -10.29 1.27 23.90
CA LYS A 331 -9.83 0.10 24.67
C LYS A 331 -10.58 -1.15 24.19
N ALA A 332 -9.81 -2.20 23.85
CA ALA A 332 -10.31 -3.48 23.38
C ALA A 332 -11.39 -4.03 24.34
N GLU A 333 -12.67 -3.82 23.98
CA GLU A 333 -13.76 -4.67 24.42
C GLU A 333 -13.56 -6.03 23.71
N ALA A 334 -13.88 -7.13 24.39
CA ALA A 334 -13.71 -8.45 23.80
C ALA A 334 -14.54 -8.55 22.52
N GLU A 335 -13.92 -8.96 21.40
CA GLU A 335 -14.63 -9.14 20.13
C GLU A 335 -15.67 -10.26 20.29
N GLU A 336 -16.93 -9.96 19.94
CA GLU A 336 -18.01 -10.94 19.95
C GLU A 336 -18.03 -11.70 18.61
N GLU A 337 -18.52 -12.94 18.60
CA GLU A 337 -18.54 -13.79 17.39
C GLU A 337 -19.35 -13.18 16.23
N ASP A 338 -20.29 -12.28 16.53
CA ASP A 338 -21.14 -11.60 15.55
C ASP A 338 -20.60 -10.23 15.11
N ASP A 339 -19.41 -9.82 15.57
CA ASP A 339 -18.77 -8.58 15.13
C ASP A 339 -18.22 -8.70 13.69
N ILE A 340 -18.27 -7.59 12.96
CA ILE A 340 -17.71 -7.54 11.61
C ILE A 340 -16.16 -7.65 11.63
N PRO A 341 -15.55 -8.28 10.60
CA PRO A 341 -14.11 -8.54 10.60
C PRO A 341 -13.25 -7.28 10.50
N TYR A 342 -13.78 -6.20 9.93
CA TYR A 342 -13.15 -4.88 9.82
C TYR A 342 -14.24 -3.82 9.71
N GLY A 343 -13.92 -2.57 10.07
CA GLY A 343 -14.86 -1.45 9.98
C GLY A 343 -15.17 -1.08 8.53
N PHE A 344 -16.36 -1.47 8.02
CA PHE A 344 -16.77 -1.22 6.64
C PHE A 344 -16.72 0.26 6.24
N GLY A 345 -17.17 1.17 7.11
CA GLY A 345 -17.05 2.60 6.87
C GLY A 345 -15.59 3.04 6.68
N PHE A 346 -14.70 2.67 7.60
CA PHE A 346 -13.28 3.03 7.48
C PHE A 346 -12.64 2.47 6.22
N PHE A 347 -12.94 1.22 5.87
CA PHE A 347 -12.50 0.59 4.64
C PHE A 347 -12.87 1.44 3.41
N HIS A 348 -14.15 1.80 3.27
CA HIS A 348 -14.61 2.61 2.13
C HIS A 348 -14.06 4.04 2.14
N LEU A 349 -13.87 4.64 3.32
CA LEU A 349 -13.22 5.94 3.45
C LEU A 349 -11.78 5.91 2.93
N VAL A 350 -11.01 4.87 3.29
CA VAL A 350 -9.64 4.68 2.79
C VAL A 350 -9.61 4.53 1.27
N PHE A 351 -10.54 3.77 0.67
CA PHE A 351 -10.64 3.67 -0.79
C PHE A 351 -11.05 5.00 -1.44
N ALA A 352 -11.93 5.78 -0.83
CA ALA A 352 -12.30 7.11 -1.33
C ALA A 352 -11.10 8.08 -1.31
N MET A 353 -10.32 8.11 -0.22
CA MET A 353 -9.09 8.92 -0.16
C MET A 353 -8.00 8.35 -1.08
N GLY A 354 -7.91 7.04 -1.21
CA GLY A 354 -7.06 6.36 -2.19
C GLY A 354 -7.40 6.76 -3.63
N ALA A 355 -8.68 7.02 -3.92
CA ALA A 355 -9.12 7.52 -5.22
C ALA A 355 -8.54 8.90 -5.54
N MET A 356 -8.53 9.79 -4.54
CA MET A 356 -7.90 11.10 -4.64
C MET A 356 -6.37 11.00 -4.75
N TYR A 357 -5.76 10.11 -3.97
CA TYR A 357 -4.31 9.84 -4.04
C TYR A 357 -3.89 9.35 -5.42
N PHE A 358 -4.54 8.33 -5.99
CA PHE A 358 -4.16 7.86 -7.32
C PHE A 358 -4.38 8.95 -8.39
N ALA A 359 -5.36 9.84 -8.25
CA ALA A 359 -5.46 10.97 -9.16
C ALA A 359 -4.21 11.84 -9.13
N MET A 360 -3.75 12.22 -7.93
CA MET A 360 -2.61 13.12 -7.76
C MET A 360 -1.32 12.54 -8.33
N ILE A 361 -1.07 11.26 -8.10
CA ILE A 361 0.13 10.61 -8.64
C ILE A 361 0.10 10.48 -10.16
N PHE A 362 -1.07 10.27 -10.76
CA PHE A 362 -1.22 10.16 -12.21
C PHE A 362 -1.08 11.50 -12.93
N VAL A 363 -1.38 12.61 -12.25
CA VAL A 363 -1.19 13.98 -12.77
C VAL A 363 0.08 14.65 -12.25
N GLY A 364 0.97 13.90 -11.57
CA GLY A 364 2.25 14.42 -11.08
C GLY A 364 2.13 15.53 -10.01
N TRP A 365 1.04 15.55 -9.25
CA TRP A 365 0.71 16.59 -8.26
C TRP A 365 0.62 18.01 -8.85
N ASN A 366 0.63 18.13 -10.17
CA ASN A 366 0.42 19.38 -10.87
C ASN A 366 -0.19 19.13 -12.25
N ALA A 367 -1.49 19.38 -12.37
CA ALA A 367 -2.23 19.21 -13.62
C ALA A 367 -1.73 20.10 -14.77
N SER A 368 -0.91 21.12 -14.51
CA SER A 368 -0.33 21.98 -15.55
C SER A 368 0.95 21.43 -16.17
N HIS A 369 1.55 20.37 -15.60
CA HIS A 369 2.77 19.77 -16.15
C HIS A 369 2.46 18.51 -16.98
N PRO A 370 3.15 18.33 -18.12
CA PRO A 370 2.99 17.12 -18.91
C PRO A 370 3.56 15.92 -18.17
N MET A 371 2.76 14.86 -18.09
CA MET A 371 3.21 13.54 -17.66
C MET A 371 3.57 12.71 -18.88
N GLU A 372 4.74 12.05 -18.83
CA GLU A 372 5.15 11.13 -19.89
C GLU A 372 4.39 9.80 -19.79
N LYS A 373 4.26 9.11 -20.92
CA LYS A 373 3.61 7.80 -20.95
C LYS A 373 4.36 6.82 -20.05
N TRP A 374 3.63 5.92 -19.40
CA TRP A 374 4.21 4.92 -18.49
C TRP A 374 4.95 5.50 -17.27
N THR A 375 4.74 6.78 -16.96
CA THR A 375 5.28 7.41 -15.75
C THR A 375 4.17 7.73 -14.74
N ILE A 376 4.51 7.70 -13.46
CA ILE A 376 3.66 8.11 -12.33
C ILE A 376 4.53 8.99 -11.45
N ASP A 377 3.95 10.02 -10.83
CA ASP A 377 4.61 10.77 -9.77
C ASP A 377 5.93 11.45 -10.20
N VAL A 378 6.06 11.92 -11.43
CA VAL A 378 7.26 12.65 -11.88
C VAL A 378 7.04 14.15 -11.69
N GLY A 379 7.98 14.81 -11.01
CA GLY A 379 7.99 16.26 -10.79
C GLY A 379 8.41 16.66 -9.38
N TRP A 380 8.79 17.92 -9.22
CA TRP A 380 9.21 18.48 -7.93
C TRP A 380 8.12 18.41 -6.86
N ALA A 381 6.85 18.61 -7.23
CA ALA A 381 5.74 18.50 -6.28
C ALA A 381 5.64 17.08 -5.70
N SER A 382 5.69 16.06 -6.55
CA SER A 382 5.74 14.64 -6.13
C SER A 382 6.93 14.35 -5.23
N THR A 383 8.12 14.81 -5.62
CA THR A 383 9.36 14.65 -4.86
C THR A 383 9.22 15.19 -3.44
N TRP A 384 8.74 16.42 -3.29
CA TRP A 384 8.56 17.06 -1.98
C TRP A 384 7.46 16.40 -1.13
N VAL A 385 6.36 15.96 -1.74
CA VAL A 385 5.31 15.23 -1.01
C VAL A 385 5.87 13.92 -0.44
N ARG A 386 6.69 13.19 -1.21
CA ARG A 386 7.30 11.93 -0.78
C ARG A 386 8.34 12.13 0.33
N ILE A 387 9.20 13.16 0.22
CA ILE A 387 10.13 13.55 1.29
C ILE A 387 9.38 14.02 2.55
N GLY A 388 8.32 14.82 2.39
CA GLY A 388 7.48 15.22 3.52
C GLY A 388 6.84 14.02 4.22
N ASN A 389 6.37 13.04 3.44
CA ASN A 389 5.81 11.80 3.97
C ASN A 389 6.87 10.96 4.71
N GLU A 390 8.11 10.90 4.21
CA GLU A 390 9.23 10.26 4.90
C GLU A 390 9.51 10.89 6.27
N TRP A 391 9.62 12.23 6.32
CA TRP A 391 9.89 12.94 7.57
C TRP A 391 8.76 12.73 8.57
N LEU A 392 7.51 12.79 8.10
CA LEU A 392 6.35 12.49 8.91
C LEU A 392 6.39 11.05 9.44
N ALA A 393 6.87 10.09 8.65
CA ALA A 393 6.95 8.68 9.05
C ALA A 393 7.91 8.52 10.22
N ALA A 394 9.09 9.13 10.13
CA ALA A 394 10.06 9.13 11.21
C ALA A 394 9.52 9.82 12.47
N ILE A 395 8.85 10.98 12.32
CA ILE A 395 8.23 11.71 13.44
C ILE A 395 7.15 10.86 14.12
N VAL A 396 6.24 10.26 13.36
CA VAL A 396 5.15 9.43 13.88
C VAL A 396 5.72 8.21 14.61
N TYR A 397 6.72 7.54 14.03
CA TYR A 397 7.39 6.41 14.68
C TYR A 397 8.05 6.80 16.01
N ILE A 398 8.85 7.87 16.01
CA ILE A 398 9.50 8.37 17.23
C ILE A 398 8.46 8.75 18.28
N TRP A 399 7.38 9.41 17.88
CA TRP A 399 6.28 9.78 18.77
C TRP A 399 5.59 8.56 19.37
N MET A 400 5.29 7.53 18.57
CA MET A 400 4.68 6.29 19.06
C MET A 400 5.54 5.58 20.11
N MET A 401 6.87 5.69 20.01
CA MET A 401 7.81 5.14 20.99
C MET A 401 7.91 5.97 22.27
N ILE A 402 7.92 7.30 22.13
CA ILE A 402 8.14 8.21 23.27
C ILE A 402 6.85 8.46 24.07
N ALA A 403 5.70 8.53 23.41
CA ALA A 403 4.43 8.89 24.04
C ALA A 403 4.05 8.00 25.25
N PRO A 404 4.18 6.65 25.20
CA PRO A 404 3.91 5.79 26.36
C PRO A 404 4.83 6.07 27.55
N VAL A 405 6.10 6.44 27.30
CA VAL A 405 7.07 6.76 28.36
C VAL A 405 6.66 8.07 29.06
N ILE A 406 6.34 9.11 28.28
CA ILE A 406 5.88 10.40 28.82
C ILE A 406 4.60 10.21 29.66
N TRP A 407 3.64 9.43 29.16
CA TRP A 407 2.38 9.20 29.87
C TRP A 407 2.57 8.47 31.20
N LYS A 408 3.45 7.46 31.25
CA LYS A 408 3.79 6.74 32.48
C LYS A 408 4.46 7.65 33.51
N THR A 409 5.41 8.48 33.10
CA THR A 409 6.08 9.43 34.01
C THR A 409 5.10 10.45 34.60
N ARG A 410 4.14 10.95 33.80
CA ARG A 410 3.08 11.85 34.30
C ARG A 410 2.17 11.19 35.33
N GLN A 411 1.79 9.93 35.14
CA GLN A 411 0.96 9.20 36.11
C GLN A 411 1.69 8.96 37.43
N VAL A 412 2.97 8.58 37.39
CA VAL A 412 3.79 8.37 38.60
C VAL A 412 3.99 9.68 39.38
N GLY A 413 4.19 10.81 38.70
CA GLY A 413 4.29 12.12 39.36
C GLY A 413 3.00 12.54 40.06
N SER A 414 1.84 12.32 39.43
CA SER A 414 0.54 12.65 40.01
C SER A 414 0.16 11.78 41.21
N SER A 415 0.58 10.52 41.25
CA SER A 415 0.36 9.63 42.41
C SER A 415 1.28 9.90 43.59
N ALA A 416 2.35 10.69 43.41
CA ALA A 416 3.28 11.04 44.48
C ALA A 416 2.91 12.35 45.20
N GLU A 417 1.98 13.13 44.64
CA GLU A 417 1.47 14.39 45.21
C GLU A 417 0.11 14.24 45.93
N THR A 418 -0.50 13.05 45.88
CA THR A 418 -1.69 12.64 46.66
C THR A 418 -1.31 11.65 47.73
#